data_AF-A0A846BMN5-F1
#
_entry.id   AF-A0A846BMN5-F1
#
_cell.length_a   1.000
_cell.length_b   1.000
_cell.length_c   1.000
_cell.angle_alpha   90.00
_cell.angle_beta   90.00
_cell.angle_gamma   90.00
#
_symmetry.space_group_name_H-M   'P 1'
#
loop_
_entity.id
_entity.type
_entity.pdbx_description
1 polymer ?
#
loop_
_entity_poly.entity_id
_entity_poly.type
_entity_poly.pdbx_seq_one_letter_code
_entity_poly.pdbx_strand_id
1 'polypeptide(L)' 'MSQQSQNLKVLLSLCDSGMCPALYTDPEGRVFVQGSKLASATRTDLGVPEHEEVVEIAPEIVEFIRSSVVS' A
#
# COMPACT_ATOMS: atom_id res chain seq x y z
N MET A 1 -21.41 4.93 -1.97
CA MET A 1 -20.16 5.45 -2.54
C MET A 1 -19.65 4.42 -3.52
N SER A 2 -19.77 4.70 -4.81
CA SER A 2 -19.33 3.81 -5.88
C SER A 2 -17.80 3.75 -5.81
N GLN A 3 -17.23 2.57 -5.53
CA GLN A 3 -15.81 2.35 -5.79
C GLN A 3 -15.64 2.53 -7.30
N GLN A 4 -15.11 3.68 -7.73
CA GLN A 4 -14.58 3.80 -9.07
C GLN A 4 -13.60 2.65 -9.22
N SER A 5 -13.87 1.75 -10.18
CA SER A 5 -12.94 0.70 -10.55
C SER A 5 -11.74 1.41 -11.17
N GLN A 6 -10.82 1.86 -10.32
CA GLN A 6 -9.54 2.41 -10.72
C GLN A 6 -8.87 1.29 -11.51
N ASN A 7 -8.44 1.57 -12.74
CA ASN A 7 -7.70 0.60 -13.55
C ASN A 7 -6.30 0.44 -12.93
N LEU A 8 -6.24 -0.34 -11.85
CA LEU A 8 -5.02 -0.55 -11.08
C LEU A 8 -4.20 -1.63 -11.76
N LYS A 9 -2.96 -1.31 -12.11
CA LYS A 9 -1.95 -2.25 -12.56
C LYS A 9 -1.13 -2.71 -11.35
N VAL A 10 -0.89 -4.01 -11.23
CA VAL A 10 0.02 -4.57 -10.22
C VAL A 10 1.47 -4.23 -10.57
N LEU A 11 2.19 -3.62 -9.63
CA LEU A 11 3.63 -3.37 -9.70
C LEU A 11 4.42 -4.49 -9.02
N LEU A 12 3.95 -4.94 -7.86
CA LEU A 12 4.56 -6.01 -7.08
C LEU A 12 3.47 -6.78 -6.33
N SER A 13 3.56 -8.11 -6.33
CA SER A 13 2.81 -8.98 -5.44
C SER A 13 3.76 -9.98 -4.82
N LEU A 14 3.77 -10.08 -3.48
CA LEU A 14 4.69 -10.97 -2.77
C LEU A 14 4.18 -12.41 -2.64
N CYS A 15 2.93 -12.69 -3.06
CA CYS A 15 2.46 -14.06 -3.25
C CYS A 15 1.27 -14.16 -4.21
N ASP A 16 0.93 -15.39 -4.59
CA ASP A 16 -0.17 -15.72 -5.51
C ASP A 16 -1.56 -15.82 -4.83
N SER A 17 -1.60 -15.65 -3.51
CA SER A 17 -2.85 -15.67 -2.72
C SER A 17 -3.25 -14.26 -2.26
N GLY A 18 -4.55 -13.94 -2.30
CA GLY A 18 -5.07 -12.57 -2.13
C GLY A 18 -4.90 -11.90 -0.75
N MET A 19 -4.08 -12.45 0.15
CA MET A 19 -3.78 -11.87 1.47
C MET A 19 -2.36 -11.27 1.58
N CYS A 20 -1.61 -11.20 0.48
CA CYS A 20 -0.25 -10.66 0.53
C CYS A 20 -0.19 -9.14 0.34
N PRO A 21 0.79 -8.48 0.97
CA PRO A 21 1.13 -7.11 0.64
C PRO A 21 1.44 -6.97 -0.86
N ALA A 22 0.89 -5.92 -1.45
CA ALA A 22 0.98 -5.67 -2.89
C ALA A 22 1.09 -4.18 -3.18
N LEU A 23 1.72 -3.86 -4.30
CA LEU A 23 1.81 -2.51 -4.85
C LEU A 23 1.03 -2.42 -6.15
N TYR A 24 0.28 -1.34 -6.28
CA TYR A 24 -0.48 -1.02 -7.47
C TYR A 24 -0.14 0.38 -7.95
N THR A 25 -0.32 0.62 -9.25
CA THR A 25 -0.32 1.96 -9.83
C THR A 25 -1.57 2.18 -10.64
N ASP A 26 -2.05 3.42 -10.69
CA ASP A 26 -3.05 3.83 -11.66
C ASP A 26 -2.39 4.46 -12.90
N PRO A 27 -3.19 4.84 -13.93
CA PRO A 27 -2.67 5.49 -15.13
C PRO A 27 -2.08 6.90 -14.90
N GLU A 28 -2.39 7.54 -13.77
CA GLU A 28 -1.84 8.85 -13.38
C GLU A 28 -0.48 8.71 -12.67
N GLY A 29 -0.02 7.48 -12.43
CA GLY A 29 1.24 7.19 -11.74
C GLY A 29 1.13 7.26 -10.22
N ARG A 30 -0.08 7.32 -9.64
CA ARG A 30 -0.26 7.21 -8.20
C ARG A 30 -0.02 5.77 -7.75
N VAL A 31 0.72 5.60 -6.66
CA VAL A 31 1.04 4.30 -6.08
C VAL A 31 0.12 4.01 -4.90
N PHE A 32 -0.43 2.80 -4.86
CA PHE A 32 -1.29 2.31 -3.79
C PHE A 32 -0.66 1.07 -3.16
N VAL A 33 -0.70 1.01 -1.84
CA VAL A 33 -0.07 -0.06 -1.05
C VAL A 33 -1.14 -0.83 -0.31
N GLN A 34 -1.16 -2.15 -0.52
CA GLN A 34 -1.93 -3.08 0.30
C GLN A 34 -1.02 -3.63 1.41
N GLY A 35 -1.53 -3.59 2.63
CA GLY A 35 -0.87 -4.14 3.81
C GLY A 35 -1.88 -4.39 4.92
N SER A 36 -1.39 -4.66 6.13
CA SER A 36 -2.23 -4.91 7.30
C SER A 36 -2.52 -3.61 8.03
N LYS A 37 -3.78 -3.25 8.27
CA LYS A 37 -4.10 -2.05 9.06
C LYS A 37 -3.50 -2.16 10.46
N LEU A 38 -2.93 -1.07 10.96
CA LEU A 38 -2.46 -1.01 12.34
C LEU A 38 -3.63 -1.07 13.33
N ALA A 39 -3.37 -1.63 14.51
CA ALA A 39 -4.31 -1.57 15.62
C ALA A 39 -4.54 -0.11 16.08
N SER A 40 -5.75 0.21 16.53
CA SER A 40 -6.14 1.57 16.91
C SER A 40 -5.24 2.20 17.98
N ALA A 41 -4.71 1.41 18.91
CA ALA A 41 -3.78 1.89 19.94
C ALA A 41 -2.47 2.40 19.32
N THR A 42 -1.81 1.58 18.50
CA THR A 42 -0.59 1.95 17.77
C THR A 42 -0.81 3.16 16.86
N ARG A 43 -1.96 3.22 16.19
CA ARG A 43 -2.34 4.36 15.35
C ARG A 43 -2.48 5.65 16.15
N THR A 44 -3.02 5.57 17.36
CA THR A 44 -3.17 6.72 18.28
C THR A 44 -1.81 7.23 18.73
N ASP A 45 -0.89 6.32 19.08
CA ASP A 45 0.47 6.67 19.49
C ASP A 45 1.26 7.37 18.37
N LEU A 46 0.98 7.02 17.11
CA LEU A 46 1.57 7.67 15.92
C LEU A 46 0.91 9.03 15.58
N GLY A 47 -0.20 9.38 16.22
CA GLY A 47 -0.92 10.64 15.94
C GLY A 47 -1.56 10.72 14.56
N VAL A 48 -1.94 9.57 13.96
CA VAL A 48 -2.51 9.52 12.61
C VAL A 48 -3.94 10.09 12.61
N PRO A 49 -4.27 11.09 11.76
CA PRO A 49 -5.62 11.64 11.65
C PRO A 49 -6.68 10.63 11.20
N GLU A 50 -7.93 10.80 11.64
CA GLU A 50 -9.08 9.90 11.35
C GLU A 50 -9.39 9.65 9.87
N HIS A 51 -8.97 10.54 8.98
CA HIS A 51 -9.18 10.40 7.54
C HIS A 51 -8.01 9.73 6.81
N GLU A 52 -6.93 9.44 7.52
CA GLU A 52 -5.74 8.75 7.01
C GLU A 52 -5.74 7.30 7.47
N GLU A 53 -4.96 6.45 6.81
CA GLU A 53 -4.77 5.05 7.18
C GLU A 53 -3.28 4.72 7.10
N VAL A 54 -2.82 3.86 8.02
CA VAL A 54 -1.46 3.34 8.01
C VAL A 54 -1.51 1.83 8.01
N VAL A 55 -0.70 1.24 7.15
CA VAL A 55 -0.59 -0.20 6.98
C VAL A 55 0.82 -0.67 7.30
N GLU A 56 0.92 -1.82 7.94
CA GLU A 56 2.15 -2.61 8.02
C GLU A 56 2.39 -3.31 6.69
N ILE A 57 3.61 -3.23 6.19
CA ILE A 57 4.05 -3.79 4.91
C ILE A 57 5.35 -4.57 5.09
N ALA A 58 5.56 -5.55 4.21
CA ALA A 58 6.79 -6.34 4.23
C ALA A 58 7.99 -5.50 3.73
N PRO A 59 9.20 -5.69 4.29
CA PRO A 59 10.40 -4.92 3.89
C PRO A 59 10.71 -4.96 2.39
N GLU A 60 10.34 -6.03 1.70
CA GLU A 60 10.54 -6.23 0.27
C GLU A 60 9.81 -5.17 -0.57
N ILE A 61 8.65 -4.68 -0.09
CA ILE A 61 7.94 -3.56 -0.72
C ILE A 61 8.78 -2.28 -0.64
N VAL A 62 9.42 -2.02 0.50
CA VAL A 62 10.26 -0.83 0.69
C VAL A 62 11.47 -0.88 -0.23
N GLU A 63 12.13 -2.03 -0.34
CA GLU A 63 13.28 -2.21 -1.23
C GLU A 63 12.89 -2.10 -2.72
N PHE A 64 11.71 -2.60 -3.12
CA PHE A 64 11.18 -2.37 -4.46
C PHE A 64 10.98 -0.88 -4.74
N ILE A 65 10.39 -0.13 -3.80
CA ILE A 65 10.20 1.33 -3.97
C ILE A 65 11.56 2.02 -4.10
N ARG A 66 12.52 1.71 -3.22
CA ARG A 66 13.85 2.33 -3.24
C ARG A 66 14.60 2.08 -4.56
N SER A 67 14.52 0.87 -5.10
CA SER A 67 15.15 0.53 -6.38
C SER A 67 14.45 1.17 -7.59
N SER A 68 13.15 1.46 -7.49
CA SER A 68 12.36 2.08 -8.56
C SER A 68 12.53 3.60 -8.69
N VAL A 69 13.06 4.27 -7.67
CA VAL A 69 13.28 5.73 -7.64
C VAL A 69 14.67 6.14 -8.19
N VAL A 70 15.50 5.16 -8.57
CA VAL A 70 16.82 5.38 -9.18
C VAL A 70 16.78 4.96 -10.64
N SER A 71 16.18 5.79 -11.50
CA SER A 71 16.29 5.71 -12.97
C SER A 71 16.05 7.07 -13.61
#